data_AF-A0A554J5T7-F1
#
_entry.id   AF-A0A554J5T7-F1
#
_cell.length_a   1.000
_cell.length_b   1.000
_cell.length_c   1.000
_cell.angle_alpha   90.00
_cell.angle_beta   90.00
_cell.angle_gamma   90.00
#
_symmetry.space_group_name_H-M   'P 1'
#
loop_
_entity.id
_entity.type
_entity.pdbx_description
1 polymer ?
#
loop_
_entity_poly.entity_id
_entity_poly.type
_entity_poly.pdbx_seq_one_letter_code
_entity_poly.pdbx_strand_id
1 'polypeptide(L)' 'SDLLYIAVKEQKPEGPAEEMKTENDYGYPYERFFSYFTREEMEGHMHTAGLTIVYADVKPSGSLRWIQLIGQKA' A
#
# COMPACT_ATOMS: atom_id res chain seq x y z
N SER A 1 -7.58 -18.92 -13.35
CA SER A 1 -7.30 -18.62 -11.94
C SER A 1 -7.42 -17.12 -11.77
N ASP A 2 -8.18 -16.68 -10.77
CA ASP A 2 -8.39 -15.25 -10.52
C ASP A 2 -7.20 -14.68 -9.76
N LEU A 3 -6.73 -13.51 -10.19
CA LEU A 3 -5.59 -12.81 -9.60
C LEU A 3 -6.04 -11.45 -9.08
N LEU A 4 -5.60 -11.11 -7.87
CA LEU A 4 -5.73 -9.78 -7.28
C LEU A 4 -4.33 -9.16 -7.16
N TYR A 5 -4.14 -8.02 -7.81
CA TYR A 5 -2.96 -7.17 -7.62
C TYR A 5 -3.31 -6.03 -6.67
N ILE A 6 -2.43 -5.76 -5.70
CA ILE A 6 -2.49 -4.56 -4.87
C ILE A 6 -1.14 -3.86 -4.83
N ALA A 7 -1.20 -2.53 -4.74
CA ALA A 7 -0.04 -1.69 -4.49
C ALA A 7 -0.42 -0.62 -3.46
N VAL A 8 0.27 -0.61 -2.32
CA VAL A 8 0.03 0.36 -1.23
C VAL A 8 1.32 1.02 -0.80
N LYS A 9 1.22 2.20 -0.18
CA LYS A 9 2.37 2.94 0.33
C LYS A 9 2.92 2.24 1.56
N GLU A 10 4.22 1.96 1.56
CA GLU A 10 4.92 1.37 2.70
C GLU A 10 5.03 2.41 3.83
N GLN A 11 4.74 1.98 5.05
CA GLN A 11 5.02 2.73 6.26
C GLN A 11 6.53 2.81 6.51
N LYS A 12 7.04 4.01 6.81
CA LYS A 12 8.44 4.18 7.23
C LYS A 12 8.62 3.65 8.65
N PRO A 13 9.83 3.16 9.04
CA PRO A 13 10.08 2.56 10.36
C PRO A 13 9.66 3.40 11.58
N GLU A 14 9.56 4.72 11.43
CA GLU A 14 9.08 5.66 12.46
C GLU A 14 8.02 6.62 11.91
N GLY A 15 7.48 6.31 10.73
CA GLY A 15 6.46 7.11 10.07
C GLY A 15 5.06 6.82 10.65
N PRO A 16 4.13 7.78 10.57
CA PRO A 16 2.77 7.54 11.01
C PRO A 16 2.08 6.51 10.11
N ALA A 17 1.15 5.75 10.68
CA ALA A 17 0.29 4.85 9.92
C ALA A 17 -0.71 5.63 9.05
N GLU A 18 -1.08 6.84 9.47
CA GLU A 18 -2.02 7.70 8.78
C GLU A 18 -1.55 9.15 8.84
N GLU A 19 -1.75 9.92 7.77
CA GLU A 19 -1.44 11.35 7.77
C GLU A 19 -2.47 12.14 6.95
N MET A 20 -2.76 13.36 7.40
CA MET A 20 -3.43 14.38 6.61
C MET A 20 -2.38 15.31 5.99
N LYS A 21 -2.46 15.54 4.69
CA LYS A 21 -1.60 16.48 3.97
C LYS A 21 -2.44 17.49 3.22
N THR A 22 -2.12 18.77 3.43
CA THR A 22 -2.64 19.83 2.57
C THR A 22 -1.73 19.94 1.34
N GLU A 23 -2.31 19.73 0.17
CA GLU A 23 -1.62 19.87 -1.12
C GLU A 23 -2.28 21.03 -1.89
N ASN A 24 -1.49 21.73 -2.71
CA ASN A 24 -2.01 22.75 -3.63
C ASN A 24 -1.99 22.16 -5.04
N ASP A 25 -3.16 21.92 -5.62
CA ASP A 25 -3.28 21.49 -7.01
C ASP A 25 -4.01 22.57 -7.82
N TYR A 26 -3.36 23.03 -8.89
CA TYR A 26 -3.79 24.16 -9.72
C TYR A 26 -4.20 25.43 -8.95
N GLY A 27 -3.56 25.70 -7.81
CA GLY A 27 -3.83 26.89 -6.98
C GLY A 27 -4.97 26.72 -5.97
N TYR A 28 -5.53 25.52 -5.85
CA TYR A 28 -6.55 25.20 -4.85
C TYR A 28 -5.95 24.30 -3.76
N PRO A 29 -6.01 24.71 -2.48
CA PRO A 29 -5.61 23.85 -1.39
C PRO A 29 -6.68 22.78 -1.16
N TYR A 30 -6.25 21.53 -1.05
CA TYR A 30 -7.10 20.44 -0.62
C TYR A 30 -6.38 19.57 0.40
N GLU A 31 -7.15 18.92 1.26
CA GLU A 31 -6.61 17.98 2.24
C GLU A 31 -6.74 16.55 1.71
N ARG A 32 -5.66 15.79 1.83
CA ARG A 32 -5.61 14.38 1.48
C ARG A 32 -5.23 13.55 2.68
N PHE A 33 -6.09 12.57 2.96
CA PHE A 33 -5.80 11.51 3.92
C PHE A 33 -5.01 10.40 3.23
N PHE A 34 -3.93 9.96 3.86
CA PHE A 34 -3.15 8.80 3.42
C PHE A 34 -3.06 7.77 4.54
N SER A 35 -3.26 6.51 4.17
CA SER A 35 -2.91 5.36 5.00
C SER A 35 -1.65 4.70 4.46
N TYR A 36 -0.79 4.27 5.38
CA TYR A 36 0.45 3.56 5.15
C TYR A 36 0.36 2.19 5.80
N PHE A 37 1.04 1.22 5.19
CA PHE A 37 0.94 -0.18 5.62
C PHE A 37 2.33 -0.80 5.72
N THR A 38 2.47 -1.77 6.61
CA THR A 38 3.60 -2.68 6.60
C THR A 38 3.35 -3.84 5.65
N ARG A 39 4.43 -4.48 5.20
CA ARG A 39 4.32 -5.67 4.35
C ARG A 39 3.61 -6.81 5.09
N GLU A 40 3.93 -7.00 6.36
CA GLU A 40 3.36 -8.07 7.20
C GLU A 40 1.84 -7.94 7.34
N GLU A 41 1.33 -6.73 7.58
CA GLU A 41 -0.12 -6.46 7.62
C GLU A 41 -0.80 -6.83 6.29
N MET A 42 -0.22 -6.42 5.17
CA MET A 42 -0.80 -6.69 3.85
C MET A 42 -0.76 -8.17 3.48
N GLU A 43 0.29 -8.89 3.85
CA GLU A 43 0.36 -10.35 3.71
C GLU A 43 -0.71 -11.03 4.60
N GLY A 44 -0.90 -10.57 5.83
CA GLY A 44 -1.96 -11.04 6.73
C GLY A 44 -3.37 -10.82 6.17
N HIS A 45 -3.63 -9.67 5.54
CA HIS A 45 -4.90 -9.38 4.88
C HIS A 45 -5.15 -10.30 3.68
N MET A 46 -4.13 -10.55 2.85
CA MET A 46 -4.21 -11.49 1.72
C MET A 46 -4.59 -12.90 2.18
N HIS A 47 -3.93 -13.39 3.24
CA HIS A 47 -4.23 -14.70 3.81
C HIS A 47 -5.64 -14.77 4.39
N THR A 48 -6.07 -13.74 5.13
CA THR A 48 -7.42 -13.65 5.68
C THR A 48 -8.48 -13.63 4.59
N ALA A 49 -8.17 -13.05 3.42
CA ALA A 49 -9.03 -13.05 2.23
C ALA A 49 -9.05 -14.38 1.47
N GLY A 50 -8.31 -15.40 1.93
CA GLY A 50 -8.22 -16.72 1.28
C GLY A 50 -7.38 -16.71 0.00
N LEU A 51 -6.46 -15.75 -0.15
CA LEU A 51 -5.57 -15.65 -1.29
C LEU A 51 -4.21 -16.28 -0.97
N THR A 52 -3.66 -17.00 -1.94
CA THR A 52 -2.26 -17.45 -1.90
C THR A 52 -1.40 -16.41 -2.58
N ILE A 53 -0.40 -15.88 -1.88
CA ILE A 53 0.50 -14.86 -2.43
C ILE A 53 1.48 -15.53 -3.39
N VAL A 54 1.45 -15.14 -4.66
CA VAL A 54 2.34 -15.67 -5.72
C VAL A 54 3.44 -14.69 -6.12
N TYR A 55 3.31 -13.42 -5.72
CA TYR A 55 4.34 -12.40 -5.87
C TYR A 55 4.27 -11.40 -4.72
N ALA A 56 5.43 -11.01 -4.21
CA ALA A 56 5.55 -10.00 -3.17
C ALA A 56 6.87 -9.24 -3.29
N ASP A 57 6.81 -7.92 -3.37
CA ASP A 57 7.98 -7.06 -3.49
C ASP A 57 7.72 -5.67 -2.92
N VAL A 58 8.80 -4.94 -2.62
CA VAL A 58 8.75 -3.53 -2.25
C VAL A 58 9.57 -2.73 -3.24
N LYS A 59 8.91 -1.87 -4.02
CA LYS A 59 9.56 -1.06 -5.06
C LYS A 59 9.65 0.42 -4.66
N PRO A 60 10.82 1.06 -4.77
CA PRO A 60 10.92 2.51 -4.62
C PRO A 60 10.27 3.23 -5.81
N SER A 61 9.61 4.36 -5.55
CA SER A 61 9.11 5.30 -6.55
C SER A 61 9.13 6.72 -5.98
N GLY A 62 10.05 7.55 -6.49
CA GLY A 62 10.35 8.86 -5.91
C GLY A 62 10.83 8.76 -4.46
N SER A 63 10.20 9.51 -3.56
CA SER A 63 10.47 9.48 -2.12
C SER A 63 9.67 8.43 -1.34
N LEU A 64 8.86 7.63 -2.06
CA LEU A 64 7.98 6.62 -1.50
C LEU A 64 8.48 5.21 -1.83
N ARG A 65 8.09 4.26 -1.00
CA ARG A 65 8.25 2.83 -1.25
C ARG A 65 6.85 2.22 -1.34
N TRP A 66 6.68 1.29 -2.26
CA TRP A 66 5.39 0.67 -2.58
C TRP A 66 5.47 -0.82 -2.32
N ILE A 67 4.63 -1.31 -1.43
CA ILE A 67 4.41 -2.75 -1.23
C ILE A 67 3.52 -3.21 -2.38
N GLN A 68 3.97 -4.21 -3.13
CA GLN A 68 3.25 -4.80 -4.24
C GLN A 68 3.05 -6.29 -3.98
N LEU A 69 1.80 -6.75 -4.05
CA LEU A 69 1.43 -8.14 -3.83
C LEU A 69 0.51 -8.61 -4.95
N ILE A 70 0.69 -9.87 -5.38
CA ILE A 70 -0.27 -10.59 -6.22
C ILE A 70 -0.77 -11.79 -5.43
N GLY A 71 -2.07 -11.81 -5.15
CA GLY A 71 -2.78 -12.94 -4.57
C GLY A 71 -3.51 -13.74 -5.65
N GLN A 72 -3.47 -15.05 -5.57
CA GLN A 72 -4.23 -15.97 -6.41
C GLN A 72 -5.33 -16.63 -5.58
N LYS A 73 -6.55 -16.64 -6.11
CA LYS A 73 -7.64 -17.44 -5.57
C LYS A 73 -7.65 -18.82 -6.24
N ALA A 74 -7.76 -19.85 -5.41
CA ALA A 74 -7.91 -21.24 -5.86
C ALA A 74 -9.25 -21.45 -6.58
#